data_AF-A0A919SM84-F1
#
_entry.id   AF-A0A919SM84-F1
#
_cell.length_a   1.000
_cell.length_b   1.000
_cell.length_c   1.000
_cell.angle_alpha   90.00
_cell.angle_beta   90.00
_cell.angle_gamma   90.00
#
_symmetry.space_group_name_H-M   'P 1'
#
loop_
_entity.id
_entity.type
_entity.pdbx_description
1 polymer ?
#
loop_
_entity_poly.entity_id
_entity_poly.type
_entity_poly.pdbx_seq_one_letter_code
_entity_poly.pdbx_strand_id
1 'polypeptide(L)'
;MIGFVGLIIVVVGLIHLYLWKRLVRDPLRKGRARRIGGVVAVVLAFLAPVTLVGVRSGHVKWLAWPGYLWIALMFYLLVTLAALEIPRLAASLWLRRREGSRAKTAVRVTGEQAGRPRVGSEGGTAGEPGAEVATVGTDAGVSGAEVRSDAGDGQRAEAGSAVHAAAGRTDEPTNAEKVGRAGAPNSAENPTGTETLSSTAGPTGTTSKAGTTSKADTAGTADTASPTSVAGPASKEGPTSVAGPADAERPTSADSLSGAGGLSGADRSLAEGDGQRGGVERRLVLARGMAIFAGLTAAGVTGYGVRTAMGRPQIDRVVMPLAKLPRGMDGTRLAVVSDIHLGPLTGIGHTRRIVEVINSVDADIVCVVGDLVDGSVAELGDVAAPLAGIRSRRGAYFVTGNHEYYSGYREWVDEVGRLGVRPLRNERVELDGLDLAGVNDLGGVEVGDGPDFGRALGDRDLSRPVVLMAHQPVAARQAAPYGVDLQVSGHTHGGQMAPFNLLVKLQQPVVSGFGEVDGVPVYVTNGAGFWGPPVRVGAPPQVTVIELRTK
;
A
#
# COMPACT_ATOMS: atom_id res chain seq x y z
N MET A 1 -1.38 -14.23 21.52
CA MET A 1 -1.07 -12.79 21.78
C MET A 1 0.43 -12.50 21.98
N ILE A 2 1.11 -13.05 23.01
CA ILE A 2 2.49 -12.65 23.39
C ILE A 2 3.51 -12.69 22.22
N GLY A 3 3.55 -13.79 21.45
CA GLY A 3 4.47 -13.92 20.32
C GLY A 3 4.29 -12.87 19.21
N PHE A 4 3.05 -12.44 18.94
CA PHE A 4 2.75 -11.42 17.95
C PHE A 4 3.26 -10.03 18.39
N VAL A 5 3.04 -9.67 19.65
CA VAL A 5 3.55 -8.42 20.23
C VAL A 5 5.08 -8.41 20.24
N GLY A 6 5.72 -9.54 20.61
CA GLY A 6 7.17 -9.70 20.54
C GLY A 6 7.72 -9.50 19.12
N LEU A 7 7.09 -10.10 18.11
CA LEU A 7 7.46 -9.92 16.70
C LEU A 7 7.36 -8.45 16.26
N ILE A 8 6.27 -7.75 16.60
CA ILE A 8 6.11 -6.33 16.28
C ILE A 8 7.24 -5.50 16.90
N ILE A 9 7.56 -5.72 18.17
CA ILE A 9 8.63 -4.97 18.86
C ILE A 9 9.98 -5.20 18.17
N VAL A 10 10.30 -6.44 17.77
CA VAL A 10 11.53 -6.76 17.03
C VAL A 10 11.56 -6.06 15.68
N VAL A 11 10.49 -6.15 14.88
CA VAL A 11 10.41 -5.51 13.55
C VAL A 11 10.52 -3.99 13.66
N VAL A 12 9.75 -3.36 14.55
CA VAL A 12 9.80 -1.90 14.78
C VAL A 12 11.19 -1.48 15.26
N GLY A 13 11.82 -2.25 16.16
CA GLY A 13 13.19 -2.01 16.61
C GLY A 13 14.23 -2.05 15.50
N LEU A 14 14.17 -3.06 14.62
CA LEU A 14 15.06 -3.19 13.46
C LEU A 14 14.89 -2.01 12.47
N ILE A 15 13.64 -1.60 12.21
CA ILE A 15 13.34 -0.43 11.39
C ILE A 15 13.92 0.84 12.03
N HIS A 16 13.72 1.07 13.32
CA HIS A 16 14.26 2.25 14.01
C HIS A 16 15.79 2.26 14.07
N LEU A 17 16.45 1.11 14.21
CA LEU A 17 17.91 1.00 14.11
C LEU A 17 18.41 1.38 12.70
N TYR A 18 17.70 0.97 11.65
CA TYR A 18 17.99 1.37 10.26
C TYR A 18 17.74 2.87 10.02
N LEU A 19 16.60 3.40 10.44
CA LEU A 19 16.26 4.82 10.33
C LEU A 19 17.25 5.68 11.12
N TRP A 20 17.60 5.32 12.36
CA TRP A 20 18.65 6.01 13.13
C TRP A 20 19.99 5.97 12.40
N LYS A 21 20.37 4.83 11.81
CA LYS A 21 21.60 4.73 11.01
C LYS A 21 21.61 5.76 9.87
N ARG A 22 20.55 5.81 9.07
CA ARG A 22 20.47 6.60 7.84
C ARG A 22 20.12 8.08 8.04
N LEU A 23 19.30 8.42 9.03
CA LEU A 23 18.80 9.77 9.27
C LEU A 23 19.56 10.51 10.39
N VAL A 24 20.28 9.80 11.27
CA VAL A 24 20.95 10.39 12.44
C VAL A 24 22.46 10.09 12.45
N ARG A 25 22.88 8.83 12.34
CA ARG A 25 24.30 8.45 12.47
C ARG A 25 25.14 8.81 11.25
N ASP A 26 24.63 8.61 10.04
CA ASP A 26 25.33 8.89 8.78
C ASP A 26 25.38 10.40 8.42
N PRO A 27 24.30 11.21 8.54
CA PRO A 27 24.31 12.63 8.13
C PRO A 27 24.74 13.63 9.22
N LEU A 28 24.82 13.21 10.49
CA LEU A 28 25.22 14.08 11.61
C LEU A 28 26.61 13.71 12.16
N ARG A 29 27.48 14.73 12.29
CA ARG A 29 28.77 14.62 12.98
C ARG A 29 28.54 14.27 14.47
N LYS A 30 29.53 13.65 15.13
CA LYS A 30 29.48 13.35 16.57
C LYS A 30 29.30 14.68 17.35
N GLY A 31 28.29 14.77 18.21
CA GLY A 31 27.95 16.01 18.93
C GLY A 31 26.52 15.99 19.49
N ARG A 32 26.07 17.14 20.02
CA ARG A 32 24.74 17.28 20.66
C ARG A 32 23.59 16.86 19.74
N ALA A 33 23.56 17.34 18.50
CA ALA A 33 22.51 17.02 17.52
C ALA A 33 22.35 15.50 17.29
N ARG A 34 23.45 14.75 17.20
CA ARG A 34 23.41 13.29 17.04
C ARG A 34 22.97 12.55 18.31
N ARG A 35 23.20 13.10 19.51
CA ARG A 35 22.63 12.55 20.76
C ARG A 35 21.12 12.79 20.81
N ILE A 36 20.68 14.01 20.51
CA ILE A 36 19.25 14.39 20.45
C ILE A 36 18.50 13.50 19.45
N GLY A 37 19.00 13.36 18.22
CA GLY A 37 18.39 12.46 17.22
C GLY A 37 18.40 10.99 17.64
N GLY A 38 19.34 10.56 18.47
CA GLY A 38 19.34 9.23 19.08
C GLY A 38 18.20 9.06 20.10
N VAL A 39 18.02 10.01 21.01
CA VAL A 39 16.92 10.03 21.97
C VAL A 39 15.56 10.07 21.26
N VAL A 40 15.41 10.94 20.26
CA VAL A 40 14.19 11.04 19.44
C VAL A 40 13.88 9.70 18.76
N ALA A 41 14.87 9.05 18.14
CA ALA A 41 14.67 7.74 17.50
C ALA A 41 14.24 6.65 18.48
N VAL A 42 14.71 6.68 19.74
CA VAL A 42 14.28 5.75 20.79
C VAL A 42 12.85 6.05 21.24
N VAL A 43 12.50 7.31 21.50
CA VAL A 43 11.12 7.70 21.87
C VAL A 43 10.11 7.28 20.79
N LEU A 44 10.44 7.53 19.54
CA LEU A 44 9.63 7.15 18.38
C LEU A 44 9.52 5.61 18.20
N ALA A 45 10.56 4.86 18.59
CA ALA A 45 10.52 3.39 18.59
C ALA A 45 9.52 2.82 19.60
N PHE A 46 9.30 3.49 20.73
CA PHE A 46 8.26 3.13 21.69
C PHE A 46 6.87 3.65 21.29
N LEU A 47 6.79 4.81 20.63
CA LEU A 47 5.51 5.41 20.22
C LEU A 47 4.64 4.45 19.38
N ALA A 48 5.22 3.76 18.41
CA ALA A 48 4.48 2.83 17.55
C ALA A 48 3.82 1.65 18.32
N PRO A 49 4.55 0.80 19.07
CA PRO A 49 3.94 -0.30 19.82
C PRO A 49 3.02 0.19 20.97
N VAL A 50 3.35 1.30 21.64
CA VAL A 50 2.48 1.89 22.67
C VAL A 50 1.15 2.35 22.05
N THR A 51 1.15 2.86 20.82
CA THR A 51 -0.09 3.23 20.12
C THR A 51 -0.90 2.00 19.72
N LEU A 52 -0.25 0.99 19.12
CA LEU A 52 -0.93 -0.25 18.69
C LEU A 52 -1.61 -0.99 19.86
N VAL A 53 -0.99 -1.02 21.04
CA VAL A 53 -1.55 -1.65 22.26
C VAL A 53 -2.48 -0.70 23.01
N GLY A 54 -2.13 0.58 23.11
CA GLY A 54 -2.84 1.59 23.90
C GLY A 54 -4.16 2.05 23.28
N VAL A 55 -4.26 2.06 21.95
CA VAL A 55 -5.54 2.31 21.26
C VAL A 55 -6.44 1.08 21.35
N ARG A 56 -5.92 -0.13 21.07
CA ARG A 56 -6.70 -1.39 21.12
C ARG A 56 -7.23 -1.72 22.52
N SER A 57 -6.59 -1.24 23.58
CA SER A 57 -7.06 -1.40 24.97
C SER A 57 -7.92 -0.21 25.46
N GLY A 58 -8.20 0.79 24.63
CA GLY A 58 -9.02 1.96 24.99
C GLY A 58 -8.33 3.01 25.87
N HIS A 59 -7.23 2.69 26.54
CA HIS A 59 -6.60 3.55 27.55
C HIS A 59 -5.91 4.82 27.01
N VAL A 60 -5.47 4.84 25.74
CA VAL A 60 -4.55 5.88 25.23
C VAL A 60 -4.99 6.50 23.91
N LYS A 61 -6.31 6.68 23.71
CA LYS A 61 -6.91 7.16 22.44
C LYS A 61 -6.35 8.49 21.94
N TRP A 62 -5.92 9.40 22.83
CA TRP A 62 -5.29 10.67 22.45
C TRP A 62 -3.94 10.50 21.71
N LEU A 63 -3.26 9.37 21.92
CA LEU A 63 -1.99 9.04 21.25
C LEU A 63 -2.20 8.44 19.85
N ALA A 64 -3.44 8.09 19.48
CA ALA A 64 -3.77 7.49 18.19
C ALA A 64 -3.23 8.33 17.02
N TRP A 65 -3.60 9.62 16.93
CA TRP A 65 -3.12 10.52 15.88
C TRP A 65 -1.59 10.57 15.73
N PRO A 66 -0.80 10.99 16.75
CA PRO A 66 0.65 11.11 16.61
C PRO A 66 1.32 9.76 16.36
N GLY A 67 0.84 8.68 16.98
CA GLY A 67 1.42 7.36 16.83
C GLY A 67 1.14 6.71 15.47
N TYR A 68 -0.09 6.80 14.98
CA TYR A 68 -0.46 6.27 13.67
C TYR A 68 0.13 7.08 12.52
N LEU A 69 0.23 8.41 12.64
CA LEU A 69 0.98 9.25 11.70
C LEU A 69 2.47 8.89 11.71
N TRP A 70 3.05 8.61 12.88
CA TRP A 70 4.44 8.12 12.95
C TRP A 70 4.61 6.76 12.27
N ILE A 71 3.69 5.81 12.47
CA ILE A 71 3.75 4.49 11.81
C ILE A 71 3.75 4.63 10.28
N ALA A 72 2.88 5.48 9.72
CA ALA A 72 2.87 5.74 8.28
C ALA A 72 4.15 6.45 7.80
N LEU A 73 4.61 7.49 8.52
CA LEU A 73 5.83 8.21 8.17
C LEU A 73 7.06 7.31 8.24
N MET A 74 7.16 6.45 9.26
CA MET A 74 8.19 5.43 9.42
C MET A 74 8.19 4.45 8.25
N PHE A 75 7.02 3.99 7.81
CA PHE A 75 6.87 3.11 6.65
C PHE A 75 7.37 3.80 5.37
N TYR A 76 6.94 5.03 5.09
CA TYR A 76 7.40 5.74 3.89
C TYR A 76 8.87 6.15 3.95
N LEU A 77 9.42 6.44 5.13
CA LEU A 77 10.87 6.62 5.32
C LEU A 77 11.63 5.33 4.99
N LEU A 78 11.17 4.18 5.47
CA LEU A 78 11.78 2.87 5.20
C LEU A 78 11.76 2.55 3.70
N VAL A 79 10.59 2.64 3.05
CA VAL A 79 10.42 2.38 1.62
C VAL A 79 11.28 3.32 0.77
N THR A 80 11.26 4.62 1.07
CA THR A 80 12.06 5.60 0.31
C THR A 80 13.55 5.36 0.47
N LEU A 81 14.02 5.13 1.71
CA LEU A 81 15.44 4.87 1.95
C LEU A 81 15.90 3.55 1.31
N ALA A 82 15.09 2.48 1.38
CA ALA A 82 15.37 1.21 0.73
C ALA A 82 15.49 1.35 -0.80
N ALA A 83 14.59 2.11 -1.43
CA ALA A 83 14.68 2.44 -2.86
C ALA A 83 15.97 3.20 -3.21
N LEU A 84 16.42 4.12 -2.35
CA LEU A 84 17.69 4.85 -2.51
C LEU A 84 18.94 3.99 -2.29
N GLU A 85 18.85 2.84 -1.61
CA GLU A 85 19.99 1.90 -1.52
C GLU A 85 20.32 1.28 -2.88
N ILE A 86 19.33 1.09 -3.77
CA ILE A 86 19.53 0.46 -5.10
C ILE A 86 20.55 1.23 -5.96
N PRO A 87 20.37 2.54 -6.27
CA PRO A 87 21.36 3.29 -7.04
C PRO A 87 22.68 3.45 -6.27
N ARG A 88 22.64 3.50 -4.93
CA ARG A 88 23.84 3.57 -4.09
C ARG A 88 24.70 2.31 -4.19
N LEU A 89 24.07 1.14 -4.18
CA LEU A 89 24.73 -0.15 -4.37
C LEU A 89 25.29 -0.26 -5.79
N ALA A 90 24.48 0.06 -6.82
CA ALA A 90 24.92 0.06 -8.21
C ALA A 90 26.14 0.97 -8.44
N ALA A 91 26.11 2.21 -7.93
CA ALA A 91 27.24 3.13 -8.00
C ALA A 91 28.48 2.57 -7.28
N SER A 92 28.31 1.94 -6.11
CA SER A 92 29.43 1.35 -5.36
C SER A 92 30.07 0.16 -6.10
N LEU A 93 29.27 -0.66 -6.79
CA LEU A 93 29.76 -1.78 -7.60
C LEU A 93 30.46 -1.28 -8.87
N TRP A 94 29.94 -0.23 -9.50
CA TRP A 94 30.55 0.38 -10.68
C TRP A 94 31.90 1.04 -10.37
N LEU A 95 32.00 1.76 -9.23
CA LEU A 95 33.27 2.33 -8.76
C LEU A 95 34.30 1.23 -8.48
N ARG A 96 33.92 0.16 -7.75
CA ARG A 96 34.78 -1.01 -7.50
C ARG A 96 35.25 -1.69 -8.79
N ARG A 97 34.38 -1.79 -9.81
CA ARG A 97 34.76 -2.30 -11.14
C ARG A 97 35.78 -1.38 -11.82
N ARG A 98 35.59 -0.06 -11.79
CA ARG A 98 36.56 0.90 -12.35
C ARG A 98 37.90 0.90 -11.62
N GLU A 99 37.89 0.78 -10.29
CA GLU A 99 39.10 0.62 -9.46
C GLU A 99 39.82 -0.69 -9.80
N GLY A 100 39.10 -1.81 -9.90
CA GLY A 100 39.66 -3.11 -10.32
C GLY A 100 40.24 -3.10 -11.73
N SER A 101 39.57 -2.44 -12.69
CA SER A 101 40.12 -2.24 -14.04
C SER A 101 41.36 -1.35 -14.03
N ARG A 102 41.35 -0.23 -13.30
CA ARG A 102 42.53 0.64 -13.15
C ARG A 102 43.71 -0.07 -12.48
N ALA A 103 43.46 -0.88 -11.46
CA ALA A 103 44.48 -1.70 -10.81
C ALA A 103 45.07 -2.73 -11.77
N LYS A 104 44.24 -3.43 -12.57
CA LYS A 104 44.71 -4.34 -13.62
C LYS A 104 45.53 -3.63 -14.71
N THR A 105 45.12 -2.43 -15.14
CA THR A 105 45.90 -1.62 -16.09
C THR A 105 47.23 -1.16 -15.47
N ALA A 106 47.24 -0.70 -14.22
CA ALA A 106 48.44 -0.28 -13.52
C ALA A 106 49.44 -1.44 -13.36
N VAL A 107 48.97 -2.61 -12.91
CA VAL A 107 49.80 -3.83 -12.79
C VAL A 107 50.37 -4.26 -14.14
N ARG A 108 49.59 -4.17 -15.22
CA ARG A 108 50.07 -4.46 -16.59
C ARG A 108 51.19 -3.49 -17.00
N VAL A 109 51.01 -2.19 -16.80
CA VAL A 109 52.02 -1.17 -17.13
C VAL A 109 53.30 -1.36 -16.29
N THR A 110 53.20 -1.68 -15.00
CA THR A 110 54.39 -1.96 -14.17
C THR A 110 55.09 -3.27 -14.55
N GLY A 111 54.33 -4.31 -14.94
CA GLY A 111 54.91 -5.57 -15.43
C GLY A 111 55.65 -5.38 -16.77
N GLU A 112 55.12 -4.55 -17.65
CA GLU A 112 55.72 -4.24 -18.95
C GLU A 112 56.98 -3.35 -18.84
N GLN A 113 57.08 -2.52 -17.80
CA GLN A 113 58.31 -1.79 -17.47
C GLN A 113 59.39 -2.66 -16.80
N ALA A 114 59.00 -3.68 -16.04
CA ALA A 114 59.96 -4.62 -15.42
C ALA A 114 60.63 -5.58 -16.43
N GLY A 115 60.05 -5.73 -17.63
CA GLY A 115 60.53 -6.65 -18.67
C GLY A 115 61.54 -6.08 -19.67
N ARG A 116 61.99 -4.83 -19.54
CA ARG A 116 62.97 -4.23 -20.47
C ARG A 116 64.41 -4.36 -19.94
N PRO A 117 65.33 -5.07 -20.64
CA PRO A 117 66.73 -5.11 -20.25
C PRO A 117 67.40 -3.75 -20.49
N ARG A 118 68.27 -3.33 -19.56
CA ARG A 118 69.20 -2.20 -19.77
C ARG A 118 70.28 -2.64 -20.76
N VAL A 119 70.29 -2.04 -21.95
CA VAL A 119 71.41 -2.16 -22.91
C VAL A 119 72.43 -1.08 -22.57
N GLY A 120 73.70 -1.49 -22.43
CA GLY A 120 74.84 -0.59 -22.18
C GLY A 120 75.33 0.13 -23.43
N SER A 121 76.11 1.19 -23.23
CA SER A 121 76.75 2.00 -24.27
C SER A 121 78.10 1.46 -24.71
N GLU A 122 78.39 1.54 -26.02
CA GLU A 122 79.69 1.60 -26.74
C GLU A 122 79.44 1.11 -28.20
N GLY A 123 80.06 1.57 -29.29
CA GLY A 123 80.95 2.73 -29.53
C GLY A 123 81.65 2.64 -30.90
N GLY A 124 81.40 3.58 -31.84
CA GLY A 124 82.13 3.73 -33.13
C GLY A 124 81.81 2.70 -34.25
N THR A 125 82.14 2.90 -35.54
CA THR A 125 82.53 4.09 -36.36
C THR A 125 82.42 3.75 -37.88
N ALA A 126 81.96 4.72 -38.69
CA ALA A 126 82.25 4.97 -40.13
C ALA A 126 82.10 3.87 -41.23
N GLY A 127 81.52 4.24 -42.38
CA GLY A 127 81.66 3.52 -43.67
C GLY A 127 80.47 3.61 -44.65
N GLU A 128 80.56 4.48 -45.66
CA GLU A 128 79.73 4.53 -46.88
C GLU A 128 80.58 4.07 -48.10
N PRO A 129 80.11 3.95 -49.37
CA PRO A 129 78.75 4.01 -49.94
C PRO A 129 78.45 2.89 -51.00
N GLY A 130 77.29 2.92 -51.71
CA GLY A 130 77.10 2.19 -52.98
C GLY A 130 75.66 2.02 -53.49
N ALA A 131 75.41 2.31 -54.79
CA ALA A 131 74.18 1.99 -55.54
C ALA A 131 74.16 0.51 -56.02
N GLU A 132 73.08 -0.14 -56.49
CA GLU A 132 72.31 0.02 -57.76
C GLU A 132 71.16 -1.05 -57.78
N VAL A 133 69.91 -0.77 -58.17
CA VAL A 133 69.23 -1.01 -59.50
C VAL A 133 68.38 -2.31 -59.64
N ALA A 134 67.24 -2.17 -60.37
CA ALA A 134 66.42 -3.20 -61.06
C ALA A 134 65.58 -4.23 -60.25
N THR A 135 64.42 -4.76 -60.69
CA THR A 135 63.38 -4.38 -61.71
C THR A 135 62.15 -5.32 -61.60
N VAL A 136 60.94 -4.84 -61.93
CA VAL A 136 59.77 -5.58 -62.52
C VAL A 136 59.11 -6.73 -61.69
N GLY A 137 57.77 -6.89 -61.64
CA GLY A 137 56.65 -6.07 -62.16
C GLY A 137 55.26 -6.74 -62.04
N THR A 138 54.20 -6.03 -62.49
CA THR A 138 52.81 -6.46 -62.84
C THR A 138 51.92 -7.11 -61.74
N ASP A 139 50.60 -6.86 -61.65
CA ASP A 139 49.70 -6.04 -62.48
C ASP A 139 48.45 -5.50 -61.74
N ALA A 140 47.72 -4.56 -62.38
CA ALA A 140 46.37 -4.08 -62.00
C ALA A 140 45.27 -4.94 -62.71
N GLY A 141 43.94 -4.76 -62.64
CA GLY A 141 43.03 -3.84 -61.93
C GLY A 141 41.82 -3.39 -62.80
N VAL A 142 40.60 -3.40 -62.22
CA VAL A 142 39.42 -2.52 -62.51
C VAL A 142 38.31 -2.93 -63.55
N SER A 143 37.07 -2.55 -63.18
CA SER A 143 35.77 -2.44 -63.93
C SER A 143 34.82 -3.67 -63.96
N GLY A 144 33.49 -3.55 -64.01
CA GLY A 144 32.59 -2.37 -64.18
C GLY A 144 31.11 -2.63 -63.76
N ALA A 145 30.12 -2.00 -64.42
CA ALA A 145 28.71 -1.84 -63.95
C ALA A 145 27.65 -2.15 -65.07
N GLU A 146 26.30 -2.08 -64.95
CA GLU A 146 25.34 -1.64 -63.90
C GLU A 146 23.86 -2.14 -64.21
N VAL A 147 22.86 -1.76 -63.37
CA VAL A 147 21.42 -1.45 -63.73
C VAL A 147 20.34 -2.56 -63.98
N ARG A 148 19.24 -2.51 -63.17
CA ARG A 148 17.77 -2.83 -63.38
C ARG A 148 17.32 -4.24 -63.87
N SER A 149 16.07 -4.76 -63.74
CA SER A 149 14.69 -4.36 -63.26
C SER A 149 13.85 -5.65 -63.00
N ASP A 150 13.05 -5.84 -61.93
CA ASP A 150 11.62 -5.47 -61.66
C ASP A 150 10.60 -6.66 -61.74
N ALA A 151 9.42 -6.53 -61.07
CA ALA A 151 8.28 -7.48 -60.85
C ALA A 151 8.54 -8.72 -59.94
N GLY A 152 7.61 -9.31 -59.15
CA GLY A 152 6.19 -9.06 -58.77
C GLY A 152 5.44 -10.40 -58.53
N ASP A 153 4.38 -10.59 -57.71
CA ASP A 153 3.69 -9.81 -56.66
C ASP A 153 2.76 -10.76 -55.79
N GLY A 154 2.25 -10.32 -54.62
CA GLY A 154 1.20 -10.97 -53.81
C GLY A 154 1.62 -12.16 -52.89
N GLN A 155 0.76 -12.77 -52.04
CA GLN A 155 -0.43 -12.30 -51.29
C GLN A 155 -0.89 -13.35 -50.24
N ARG A 156 -1.35 -12.92 -49.04
CA ARG A 156 -2.42 -13.53 -48.18
C ARG A 156 -2.35 -14.94 -47.54
N ALA A 157 -3.26 -15.11 -46.55
CA ALA A 157 -3.81 -16.32 -45.88
C ALA A 157 -2.88 -17.06 -44.90
N GLU A 158 -3.27 -17.39 -43.65
CA GLU A 158 -4.48 -18.07 -43.09
C GLU A 158 -4.59 -19.58 -43.41
N ALA A 159 -4.26 -20.40 -42.42
CA ALA A 159 -4.85 -21.72 -42.10
C ALA A 159 -4.28 -22.17 -40.72
N GLY A 160 -4.99 -22.82 -39.80
CA GLY A 160 -6.37 -23.34 -39.84
C GLY A 160 -6.42 -24.87 -39.99
N SER A 161 -7.09 -25.56 -39.06
CA SER A 161 -7.27 -27.04 -39.01
C SER A 161 -5.99 -27.87 -38.71
N ALA A 162 -6.06 -29.09 -38.16
CA ALA A 162 -7.16 -29.92 -37.65
C ALA A 162 -6.63 -30.72 -36.43
N VAL A 163 -7.36 -30.90 -35.32
CA VAL A 163 -8.38 -31.94 -35.09
C VAL A 163 -7.91 -33.35 -35.49
N HIS A 164 -7.74 -34.21 -34.48
CA HIS A 164 -8.04 -35.64 -34.63
C HIS A 164 -8.71 -36.15 -33.35
N ALA A 165 -9.82 -36.86 -33.50
CA ALA A 165 -10.56 -37.50 -32.42
C ALA A 165 -10.81 -38.98 -32.75
N ALA A 166 -10.73 -39.82 -31.72
CA ALA A 166 -11.32 -41.17 -31.60
C ALA A 166 -11.27 -41.48 -30.08
N ALA A 167 -12.37 -41.70 -29.34
CA ALA A 167 -13.31 -42.83 -29.40
C ALA A 167 -12.62 -44.18 -29.10
N GLY A 168 -13.02 -44.99 -28.11
CA GLY A 168 -14.04 -44.84 -27.05
C GLY A 168 -14.45 -46.21 -26.46
N ARG A 169 -15.26 -46.23 -25.38
CA ARG A 169 -15.88 -47.41 -24.69
C ARG A 169 -14.92 -48.31 -23.88
N THR A 170 -15.34 -49.04 -22.82
CA THR A 170 -16.50 -49.04 -21.89
C THR A 170 -16.08 -49.78 -20.59
N ASP A 171 -17.00 -49.96 -19.64
CA ASP A 171 -17.11 -51.08 -18.66
C ASP A 171 -16.85 -50.75 -17.16
N GLU A 172 -17.96 -50.70 -16.41
CA GLU A 172 -18.10 -51.14 -15.01
C GLU A 172 -18.46 -52.66 -15.03
N PRO A 173 -18.42 -53.48 -13.94
CA PRO A 173 -19.02 -53.15 -12.62
C PRO A 173 -18.42 -53.86 -11.34
N THR A 174 -19.10 -53.63 -10.19
CA THR A 174 -19.33 -54.54 -9.01
C THR A 174 -18.66 -54.29 -7.63
N ASN A 175 -19.45 -54.64 -6.60
CA ASN A 175 -19.32 -54.39 -5.14
C ASN A 175 -18.49 -55.43 -4.35
N ALA A 176 -17.99 -55.05 -3.16
CA ALA A 176 -18.08 -55.88 -1.93
C ALA A 176 -17.79 -55.12 -0.60
N GLU A 177 -18.82 -55.09 0.26
CA GLU A 177 -18.96 -55.10 1.73
C GLU A 177 -17.76 -55.24 2.72
N LYS A 178 -17.78 -54.42 3.81
CA LYS A 178 -18.01 -54.82 5.24
C LYS A 178 -17.89 -53.60 6.19
N VAL A 179 -18.93 -53.18 6.91
CA VAL A 179 -19.42 -53.62 8.25
C VAL A 179 -18.55 -53.23 9.45
N GLY A 180 -19.11 -52.38 10.32
CA GLY A 180 -18.67 -52.10 11.70
C GLY A 180 -19.72 -51.27 12.45
N ARG A 181 -20.28 -51.79 13.55
CA ARG A 181 -21.50 -51.27 14.22
C ARG A 181 -21.40 -51.35 15.75
N ALA A 182 -21.56 -50.22 16.44
CA ALA A 182 -22.00 -50.08 17.85
C ALA A 182 -22.04 -48.56 18.20
N GLY A 183 -22.95 -48.04 19.02
CA GLY A 183 -24.15 -48.59 19.65
C GLY A 183 -24.87 -47.51 20.47
N ALA A 184 -26.20 -47.58 20.58
CA ALA A 184 -26.99 -46.71 21.49
C ALA A 184 -27.08 -47.34 22.90
N PRO A 185 -27.58 -46.59 23.89
CA PRO A 185 -28.90 -46.99 24.40
C PRO A 185 -29.89 -45.83 24.68
N ASN A 186 -31.16 -46.22 24.83
CA ASN A 186 -32.33 -45.37 25.05
C ASN A 186 -32.38 -44.70 26.44
N SER A 187 -33.14 -43.60 26.57
CA SER A 187 -34.51 -43.60 27.14
C SER A 187 -35.06 -42.18 27.34
N ALA A 188 -36.34 -42.00 26.97
CA ALA A 188 -37.47 -41.40 27.71
C ALA A 188 -37.24 -40.15 28.62
N GLU A 189 -38.17 -39.20 28.81
CA GLU A 189 -39.64 -39.20 28.65
C GLU A 189 -40.17 -37.85 28.12
N ASN A 190 -41.44 -37.84 27.69
CA ASN A 190 -42.26 -36.62 27.53
C ASN A 190 -43.11 -36.45 28.81
N PRO A 191 -43.52 -35.23 29.20
CA PRO A 191 -44.97 -35.04 29.17
C PRO A 191 -45.43 -33.65 28.68
N THR A 192 -46.59 -33.70 28.03
CA THR A 192 -47.51 -32.58 27.78
C THR A 192 -48.01 -31.94 29.08
N GLY A 193 -48.16 -30.61 29.10
CA GLY A 193 -48.84 -29.86 30.16
C GLY A 193 -49.51 -28.60 29.61
N THR A 194 -50.81 -28.69 29.34
CA THR A 194 -51.68 -27.57 28.98
C THR A 194 -52.16 -26.85 30.23
N GLU A 195 -51.94 -25.54 30.36
CA GLU A 195 -52.82 -24.68 31.17
C GLU A 195 -53.10 -23.33 30.49
N THR A 196 -54.38 -23.03 30.37
CA THR A 196 -54.97 -21.74 30.01
C THR A 196 -55.26 -20.92 31.27
N LEU A 197 -55.11 -19.58 31.21
CA LEU A 197 -55.83 -18.53 31.96
C LEU A 197 -55.12 -17.18 31.62
N SER A 198 -55.66 -16.29 30.78
CA SER A 198 -56.72 -15.30 31.08
C SER A 198 -56.47 -14.43 32.33
N SER A 199 -56.01 -13.19 32.16
CA SER A 199 -56.92 -12.01 32.17
C SER A 199 -56.20 -10.65 32.30
N THR A 200 -56.82 -9.64 31.68
CA THR A 200 -56.86 -8.19 32.04
C THR A 200 -55.85 -7.59 33.04
N ALA A 201 -55.16 -6.51 32.63
CA ALA A 201 -55.50 -5.15 33.10
C ALA A 201 -54.74 -4.05 32.32
N GLY A 202 -55.42 -2.92 32.10
CA GLY A 202 -54.88 -1.68 31.53
C GLY A 202 -54.31 -0.71 32.58
N PRO A 203 -54.16 0.58 32.23
CA PRO A 203 -52.93 1.32 32.50
C PRO A 203 -52.94 2.20 33.74
N THR A 204 -51.75 2.54 34.23
CA THR A 204 -51.53 3.71 35.09
C THR A 204 -50.43 4.59 34.48
N GLY A 205 -50.78 5.83 34.14
CA GLY A 205 -49.80 6.89 33.89
C GLY A 205 -49.57 7.68 35.18
N THR A 206 -48.40 8.27 35.34
CA THR A 206 -48.27 9.46 36.22
C THR A 206 -47.35 10.50 35.59
N THR A 207 -47.77 11.75 35.76
CA THR A 207 -47.23 12.97 35.15
C THR A 207 -46.12 13.64 35.96
N SER A 208 -45.43 14.60 35.33
CA SER A 208 -44.57 15.67 35.89
C SER A 208 -43.05 15.44 35.70
N LYS A 209 -42.23 16.46 35.45
CA LYS A 209 -42.47 17.93 35.55
C LYS A 209 -41.63 18.71 34.54
N ALA A 210 -42.14 19.86 34.11
CA ALA A 210 -41.41 20.81 33.26
C ALA A 210 -40.33 21.57 34.03
N GLY A 211 -39.30 22.03 33.30
CA GLY A 211 -38.24 22.92 33.80
C GLY A 211 -37.76 23.84 32.69
N THR A 212 -38.43 24.98 32.52
CA THR A 212 -38.08 26.01 31.52
C THR A 212 -37.34 27.16 32.18
N THR A 213 -36.17 27.53 31.67
CA THR A 213 -35.60 28.87 31.85
C THR A 213 -35.03 29.37 30.53
N SER A 214 -35.70 30.37 29.95
CA SER A 214 -35.20 31.14 28.82
C SER A 214 -34.22 32.22 29.30
N LYS A 215 -33.22 32.54 28.48
CA LYS A 215 -32.72 33.92 28.38
C LYS A 215 -32.18 34.20 26.98
N ALA A 216 -32.92 35.04 26.25
CA ALA A 216 -32.41 35.83 25.13
C ALA A 216 -31.61 37.04 25.71
N ASP A 217 -30.93 37.93 24.98
CA ASP A 217 -30.81 38.24 23.54
C ASP A 217 -29.42 38.85 23.31
N THR A 218 -28.89 38.82 22.09
CA THR A 218 -28.50 40.04 21.32
C THR A 218 -27.89 39.69 19.96
N ALA A 219 -28.30 40.44 18.93
CA ALA A 219 -27.79 40.34 17.57
C ALA A 219 -26.59 41.27 17.33
N GLY A 220 -25.80 40.98 16.29
CA GLY A 220 -24.64 41.79 15.90
C GLY A 220 -24.05 41.40 14.55
N THR A 221 -24.76 41.72 13.47
CA THR A 221 -24.23 41.65 12.09
C THR A 221 -23.38 42.90 11.78
N ALA A 222 -22.17 42.71 11.25
CA ALA A 222 -21.42 43.77 10.58
C ALA A 222 -20.43 43.17 9.57
N ASP A 223 -20.15 43.94 8.52
CA ASP A 223 -19.63 43.49 7.23
C ASP A 223 -18.18 43.93 6.94
N THR A 224 -17.54 43.22 6.01
CA THR A 224 -16.50 43.73 5.06
C THR A 224 -15.09 44.19 5.49
N ALA A 225 -14.20 44.04 4.48
CA ALA A 225 -13.07 44.90 4.09
C ALA A 225 -11.64 44.59 4.58
N SER A 226 -10.90 43.89 3.71
CA SER A 226 -9.45 44.06 3.52
C SER A 226 -9.11 45.48 3.02
N PRO A 227 -7.82 45.86 3.08
CA PRO A 227 -7.26 46.58 1.93
C PRO A 227 -5.92 46.03 1.43
N THR A 228 -5.82 45.89 0.10
CA THR A 228 -4.62 46.06 -0.74
C THR A 228 -4.11 47.52 -0.58
N SER A 229 -2.89 47.96 -0.91
CA SER A 229 -1.87 47.51 -1.87
C SER A 229 -0.53 48.27 -1.70
N VAL A 230 0.55 47.72 -2.27
CA VAL A 230 1.66 48.40 -2.99
C VAL A 230 2.38 49.61 -2.35
N ALA A 231 3.69 49.47 -2.09
CA ALA A 231 4.75 50.29 -2.72
C ALA A 231 6.18 49.87 -2.29
N GLY A 232 7.10 49.92 -3.25
CA GLY A 232 8.55 50.07 -3.07
C GLY A 232 9.12 50.61 -4.39
N PRO A 233 10.44 50.60 -4.62
CA PRO A 233 11.55 50.83 -3.69
C PRO A 233 12.29 52.15 -4.04
N ALA A 234 13.29 52.55 -3.25
CA ALA A 234 14.20 53.64 -3.64
C ALA A 234 15.66 53.34 -3.23
N SER A 235 16.47 52.99 -4.22
CA SER A 235 17.93 52.93 -4.13
C SER A 235 18.53 54.34 -4.23
N LYS A 236 19.71 54.54 -3.63
CA LYS A 236 20.62 55.64 -3.99
C LYS A 236 22.06 55.14 -4.07
N GLU A 237 22.65 55.41 -5.23
CA GLU A 237 24.10 55.49 -5.45
C GLU A 237 24.64 56.70 -4.63
N GLY A 238 25.93 56.86 -4.32
CA GLY A 238 27.11 56.55 -5.10
C GLY A 238 28.39 57.00 -4.35
N PRO A 239 29.53 57.24 -5.04
CA PRO A 239 30.84 56.87 -4.50
C PRO A 239 31.80 58.04 -4.19
N THR A 240 32.91 57.74 -3.51
CA THR A 240 34.18 58.48 -3.61
C THR A 240 35.37 57.51 -3.58
N SER A 241 36.45 57.86 -4.28
CA SER A 241 37.69 57.08 -4.47
C SER A 241 38.92 57.96 -4.18
N VAL A 242 40.11 57.56 -4.69
CA VAL A 242 41.43 58.27 -4.64
C VAL A 242 42.13 58.13 -3.26
N ALA A 243 43.43 57.83 -3.10
CA ALA A 243 44.59 57.79 -4.01
C ALA A 243 45.54 56.57 -3.75
N GLY A 244 46.49 56.31 -4.65
CA GLY A 244 47.72 55.51 -4.41
C GLY A 244 48.93 56.41 -4.07
N PRO A 245 50.21 56.10 -4.46
CA PRO A 245 50.72 54.92 -5.20
C PRO A 245 52.09 54.35 -4.67
N ALA A 246 52.72 53.47 -5.47
CA ALA A 246 54.16 53.08 -5.49
C ALA A 246 54.72 52.31 -4.25
N ASP A 247 55.61 51.33 -4.35
CA ASP A 247 56.79 51.23 -5.23
C ASP A 247 57.10 49.79 -5.73
N ALA A 248 58.06 49.70 -6.64
CA ALA A 248 58.53 48.45 -7.25
C ALA A 248 59.75 47.85 -6.51
N GLU A 249 59.91 46.52 -6.58
CA GLU A 249 61.21 45.96 -7.01
C GLU A 249 61.09 44.50 -7.48
N ARG A 250 61.93 44.16 -8.46
CA ARG A 250 62.12 42.81 -9.00
C ARG A 250 63.61 42.63 -9.27
N PRO A 251 64.24 41.54 -8.82
CA PRO A 251 65.41 41.02 -9.48
C PRO A 251 65.06 39.75 -10.27
N THR A 252 65.63 39.67 -11.46
CA THR A 252 65.69 38.46 -12.29
C THR A 252 66.96 37.69 -12.01
N SER A 253 66.85 36.37 -11.87
CA SER A 253 67.86 35.45 -12.43
C SER A 253 67.27 34.05 -12.49
N ALA A 254 67.35 33.43 -13.66
CA ALA A 254 67.20 31.99 -13.78
C ALA A 254 68.56 31.37 -13.43
N ASP A 255 68.55 30.21 -12.77
CA ASP A 255 69.59 29.23 -13.01
C ASP A 255 69.03 27.82 -12.88
N SER A 256 69.49 26.94 -13.77
CA SER A 256 68.93 25.60 -13.95
C SER A 256 69.81 24.56 -13.28
N LEU A 257 69.28 23.81 -12.31
CA LEU A 257 69.89 22.55 -11.89
C LEU A 257 68.88 21.40 -11.78
N SER A 258 69.25 20.31 -12.46
CA SER A 258 68.60 19.01 -12.37
C SER A 258 68.60 18.50 -10.93
N GLY A 259 67.43 18.09 -10.44
CA GLY A 259 67.26 17.58 -9.09
C GLY A 259 66.06 16.65 -8.99
N ALA A 260 66.26 15.37 -9.30
CA ALA A 260 65.28 14.32 -9.03
C ALA A 260 65.19 14.04 -7.50
N GLY A 261 64.64 15.00 -6.76
CA GLY A 261 64.38 14.89 -5.32
C GLY A 261 63.01 14.26 -5.07
N GLY A 262 62.97 13.16 -4.31
CA GLY A 262 61.73 12.45 -4.02
C GLY A 262 60.75 13.29 -3.19
N LEU A 263 59.45 13.15 -3.49
CA LEU A 263 58.35 13.72 -2.70
C LEU A 263 58.54 13.37 -1.21
N SER A 264 58.71 14.39 -0.37
CA SER A 264 58.80 14.23 1.08
C SER A 264 57.54 13.54 1.61
N GLY A 265 57.70 12.71 2.65
CA GLY A 265 56.57 12.06 3.32
C GLY A 265 55.54 13.06 3.86
N ALA A 266 55.96 14.30 4.14
CA ALA A 266 55.09 15.39 4.56
C ALA A 266 54.05 15.75 3.48
N ASP A 267 54.47 16.02 2.24
CA ASP A 267 53.56 16.41 1.15
C ASP A 267 52.59 15.29 0.77
N ARG A 268 53.05 14.04 0.84
CA ARG A 268 52.15 12.87 0.68
C ARG A 268 51.12 12.81 1.81
N SER A 269 51.52 13.00 3.07
CA SER A 269 50.58 12.99 4.20
C SER A 269 49.56 14.14 4.16
N LEU A 270 49.94 15.31 3.63
CA LEU A 270 49.05 16.46 3.44
C LEU A 270 48.07 16.22 2.28
N ALA A 271 48.55 15.73 1.13
CA ALA A 271 47.71 15.39 -0.01
C ALA A 271 46.74 14.22 0.28
N GLU A 272 47.19 13.20 1.02
CA GLU A 272 46.33 12.13 1.53
C GLU A 272 45.33 12.67 2.55
N GLY A 273 45.76 13.55 3.47
CA GLY A 273 44.90 14.20 4.45
C GLY A 273 43.76 15.01 3.81
N ASP A 274 44.05 15.83 2.80
CA ASP A 274 43.05 16.64 2.11
C ASP A 274 42.18 15.81 1.15
N GLY A 275 42.73 14.79 0.48
CA GLY A 275 41.95 13.80 -0.27
C GLY A 275 40.97 13.03 0.63
N GLN A 276 41.39 12.67 1.84
CA GLN A 276 40.58 11.94 2.82
C GLN A 276 39.53 12.87 3.47
N ARG A 277 39.87 14.13 3.76
CA ARG A 277 38.92 15.17 4.18
C ARG A 277 37.84 15.41 3.12
N GLY A 278 38.23 15.70 1.87
CA GLY A 278 37.30 15.90 0.76
C GLY A 278 36.41 14.67 0.51
N GLY A 279 36.95 13.46 0.67
CA GLY A 279 36.19 12.22 0.63
C GLY A 279 35.14 12.08 1.75
N VAL A 280 35.47 12.51 2.97
CA VAL A 280 34.54 12.54 4.11
C VAL A 280 33.45 13.60 3.91
N GLU A 281 33.79 14.78 3.41
CA GLU A 281 32.82 15.86 3.19
C GLU A 281 31.83 15.54 2.08
N ARG A 282 32.29 15.00 0.94
CA ARG A 282 31.40 14.52 -0.13
C ARG A 282 30.43 13.44 0.38
N ARG A 283 30.90 12.50 1.20
CA ARG A 283 30.05 11.46 1.83
C ARG A 283 29.01 12.07 2.77
N LEU A 284 29.38 13.11 3.52
CA LEU A 284 28.48 13.81 4.45
C LEU A 284 27.40 14.62 3.71
N VAL A 285 27.77 15.32 2.63
CA VAL A 285 26.81 16.05 1.77
C VAL A 285 25.82 15.07 1.13
N LEU A 286 26.29 13.96 0.56
CA LEU A 286 25.42 12.92 0.00
C LEU A 286 24.50 12.29 1.05
N ALA A 287 25.01 11.98 2.26
CA ALA A 287 24.20 11.44 3.35
C ALA A 287 23.09 12.42 3.78
N ARG A 288 23.40 13.72 3.88
CA ARG A 288 22.41 14.77 4.18
C ARG A 288 21.39 14.93 3.06
N GLY A 289 21.82 14.98 1.80
CA GLY A 289 20.94 15.06 0.64
C GLY A 289 19.95 13.90 0.59
N MET A 290 20.42 12.66 0.78
CA MET A 290 19.54 11.48 0.86
C MET A 290 18.58 11.55 2.06
N ALA A 291 19.04 11.97 3.24
CA ALA A 291 18.18 12.08 4.42
C ALA A 291 17.10 13.16 4.27
N ILE A 292 17.44 14.32 3.69
CA ILE A 292 16.50 15.41 3.40
C ILE A 292 15.48 14.96 2.33
N PHE A 293 15.96 14.38 1.23
CA PHE A 293 15.08 13.88 0.17
C PHE A 293 14.12 12.78 0.68
N ALA A 294 14.61 11.83 1.47
CA ALA A 294 13.78 10.79 2.07
C ALA A 294 12.75 11.36 3.05
N GLY A 295 13.16 12.34 3.88
CA GLY A 295 12.27 13.03 4.82
C GLY A 295 11.15 13.80 4.10
N LEU A 296 11.49 14.61 3.10
CA LEU A 296 10.53 15.37 2.30
C LEU A 296 9.58 14.45 1.51
N THR A 297 10.11 13.39 0.88
CA THR A 297 9.30 12.41 0.15
C THR A 297 8.34 11.69 1.08
N ALA A 298 8.82 11.18 2.23
CA ALA A 298 7.98 10.45 3.17
C ALA A 298 6.90 11.36 3.79
N ALA A 299 7.25 12.60 4.15
CA ALA A 299 6.27 13.57 4.64
C ALA A 299 5.23 13.95 3.57
N GLY A 300 5.66 14.17 2.32
CA GLY A 300 4.77 14.49 1.21
C GLY A 300 3.80 13.36 0.86
N VAL A 301 4.30 12.13 0.76
CA VAL A 301 3.47 10.94 0.50
C VAL A 301 2.52 10.65 1.68
N THR A 302 3.00 10.79 2.91
CA THR A 302 2.14 10.65 4.10
C THR A 302 1.03 11.72 4.10
N GLY A 303 1.36 13.00 3.85
CA GLY A 303 0.38 14.09 3.80
C GLY A 303 -0.65 13.93 2.67
N TYR A 304 -0.23 13.51 1.48
CA TYR A 304 -1.13 13.11 0.39
C TYR A 304 -2.04 11.96 0.83
N GLY A 305 -1.50 10.95 1.50
CA GLY A 305 -2.27 9.82 1.99
C GLY A 305 -3.27 10.18 3.10
N VAL A 306 -2.93 11.10 4.01
CA VAL A 306 -3.87 11.65 5.01
C VAL A 306 -5.01 12.39 4.31
N ARG A 307 -4.71 13.27 3.36
CA ARG A 307 -5.72 13.98 2.57
C ARG A 307 -6.66 13.01 1.85
N THR A 308 -6.13 11.89 1.36
CA THR A 308 -6.90 10.87 0.64
C THR A 308 -7.77 10.03 1.59
N ALA A 309 -7.22 9.60 2.72
CA ALA A 309 -7.95 8.86 3.76
C ALA A 309 -9.10 9.68 4.38
N MET A 310 -8.88 10.98 4.59
CA MET A 310 -9.87 11.91 5.14
C MET A 310 -10.86 12.45 4.10
N GLY A 311 -10.80 11.99 2.84
CA GLY A 311 -11.58 12.49 1.71
C GLY A 311 -13.07 12.09 1.72
N ARG A 312 -13.76 12.38 0.62
CA ARG A 312 -15.02 11.70 0.28
C ARG A 312 -14.65 10.37 -0.40
N PRO A 313 -15.31 9.25 -0.07
CA PRO A 313 -15.14 8.02 -0.83
C PRO A 313 -15.44 8.25 -2.31
N GLN A 314 -14.64 7.64 -3.18
CA GLN A 314 -14.87 7.63 -4.62
C GLN A 314 -16.01 6.65 -4.96
N ILE A 315 -16.75 6.93 -6.03
CA ILE A 315 -17.74 5.99 -6.54
C ILE A 315 -17.05 5.17 -7.63
N ASP A 316 -16.76 3.89 -7.34
CA ASP A 316 -16.35 2.93 -8.36
C ASP A 316 -17.61 2.32 -9.01
N ARG A 317 -17.54 1.96 -10.29
CA ARG A 317 -18.68 1.37 -11.02
C ARG A 317 -18.21 0.18 -11.86
N VAL A 318 -18.77 -0.99 -11.57
CA VAL A 318 -18.47 -2.23 -12.30
C VAL A 318 -19.76 -2.91 -12.73
N VAL A 319 -19.68 -3.64 -13.84
CA VAL A 319 -20.79 -4.39 -14.42
C VAL A 319 -20.51 -5.88 -14.21
N MET A 320 -21.46 -6.61 -13.63
CA MET A 320 -21.32 -8.03 -13.34
C MET A 320 -22.40 -8.86 -14.05
N PRO A 321 -22.06 -9.58 -15.15
CA PRO A 321 -23.01 -10.45 -15.83
C PRO A 321 -23.21 -11.75 -15.04
N LEU A 322 -24.43 -12.00 -14.56
CA LEU A 322 -24.79 -13.22 -13.85
C LEU A 322 -25.69 -14.11 -14.72
N ALA A 323 -25.27 -15.35 -14.95
CA ALA A 323 -25.92 -16.26 -15.91
C ALA A 323 -27.37 -16.63 -15.55
N LYS A 324 -27.70 -16.61 -14.26
CA LYS A 324 -29.02 -16.98 -13.72
C LYS A 324 -29.92 -15.78 -13.45
N LEU A 325 -29.48 -14.54 -13.71
CA LEU A 325 -30.20 -13.34 -13.31
C LEU A 325 -31.61 -13.28 -13.92
N PRO A 326 -32.68 -13.14 -13.11
CA PRO A 326 -34.01 -12.91 -13.65
C PRO A 326 -34.05 -11.63 -14.50
N ARG A 327 -34.76 -11.63 -15.62
CA ARG A 327 -34.85 -10.44 -16.50
C ARG A 327 -35.39 -9.19 -15.80
N GLY A 328 -36.26 -9.35 -14.80
CA GLY A 328 -36.76 -8.25 -13.96
C GLY A 328 -35.71 -7.62 -13.03
N MET A 329 -34.51 -8.22 -12.95
CA MET A 329 -33.38 -7.73 -12.16
C MET A 329 -32.20 -7.26 -13.03
N ASP A 330 -32.32 -7.25 -14.37
CA ASP A 330 -31.29 -6.66 -15.23
C ASP A 330 -31.12 -5.16 -14.92
N GLY A 331 -29.88 -4.74 -14.66
CA GLY A 331 -29.56 -3.37 -14.24
C GLY A 331 -29.70 -3.11 -12.73
N THR A 332 -29.94 -4.13 -11.89
CA THR A 332 -30.00 -3.99 -10.42
C THR A 332 -28.66 -3.48 -9.88
N ARG A 333 -28.70 -2.43 -9.05
CA ARG A 333 -27.49 -1.80 -8.50
C ARG A 333 -27.26 -2.15 -7.03
N LEU A 334 -26.13 -2.81 -6.75
CA LEU A 334 -25.63 -3.06 -5.40
C LEU A 334 -24.63 -1.97 -5.04
N ALA A 335 -24.90 -1.18 -4.00
CA ALA A 335 -23.89 -0.32 -3.38
C ALA A 335 -23.13 -1.14 -2.32
N VAL A 336 -21.92 -1.59 -2.68
CA VAL A 336 -21.01 -2.34 -1.82
C VAL A 336 -20.10 -1.36 -1.09
N VAL A 337 -20.21 -1.36 0.23
CA VAL A 337 -19.39 -0.57 1.16
C VAL A 337 -18.85 -1.50 2.25
N SER A 338 -17.64 -1.25 2.72
CA SER A 338 -16.96 -2.08 3.73
C SER A 338 -15.88 -1.23 4.41
N ASP A 339 -15.30 -1.72 5.51
CA ASP A 339 -14.11 -1.14 6.15
C ASP A 339 -14.31 0.35 6.44
N ILE A 340 -15.45 0.68 7.04
CA ILE A 340 -15.84 2.05 7.38
C ILE A 340 -15.02 2.54 8.59
N HIS A 341 -14.68 1.65 9.52
CA HIS A 341 -13.93 1.95 10.76
C HIS A 341 -14.38 3.26 11.42
N LEU A 342 -15.67 3.32 11.79
CA LEU A 342 -16.16 4.33 12.71
C LEU A 342 -15.35 4.25 14.00
N GLY A 343 -14.74 5.35 14.40
CA GLY A 343 -13.79 5.35 15.49
C GLY A 343 -13.36 6.76 15.90
N PRO A 344 -12.44 6.87 16.88
CA PRO A 344 -12.06 8.16 17.47
C PRO A 344 -11.45 9.18 16.50
N LEU A 345 -11.02 8.75 15.32
CA LEU A 345 -10.35 9.58 14.30
C LEU A 345 -11.30 10.08 13.21
N THR A 346 -12.43 9.41 12.98
CA THR A 346 -13.33 9.64 11.84
C THR A 346 -14.55 10.50 12.23
N GLY A 347 -15.22 10.17 13.33
CA GLY A 347 -16.36 10.92 13.87
C GLY A 347 -17.59 10.97 12.96
N ILE A 348 -18.70 11.53 13.49
CA ILE A 348 -20.02 11.49 12.84
C ILE A 348 -20.07 12.13 11.43
N GLY A 349 -19.18 13.09 11.15
CA GLY A 349 -19.07 13.73 9.84
C GLY A 349 -18.53 12.80 8.74
N HIS A 350 -17.79 11.74 9.10
CA HIS A 350 -17.36 10.71 8.16
C HIS A 350 -18.54 9.79 7.79
N THR A 351 -19.31 9.32 8.79
CA THR A 351 -20.51 8.50 8.58
C THR A 351 -21.53 9.20 7.69
N ARG A 352 -21.87 10.46 7.98
CA ARG A 352 -22.80 11.27 7.16
C ARG A 352 -22.37 11.32 5.70
N ARG A 353 -21.09 11.57 5.46
CA ARG A 353 -20.48 11.66 4.12
C ARG A 353 -20.50 10.33 3.37
N ILE A 354 -20.32 9.19 4.05
CA ILE A 354 -20.46 7.86 3.45
C ILE A 354 -21.92 7.61 3.06
N VAL A 355 -22.87 7.91 3.96
CA VAL A 355 -24.30 7.76 3.70
C VAL A 355 -24.78 8.68 2.57
N GLU A 356 -24.26 9.91 2.47
CA GLU A 356 -24.46 10.80 1.32
C GLU A 356 -23.98 10.15 0.00
N VAL A 357 -22.80 9.50 -0.01
CA VAL A 357 -22.28 8.82 -1.21
C VAL A 357 -23.13 7.60 -1.58
N ILE A 358 -23.50 6.76 -0.60
CA ILE A 358 -24.39 5.60 -0.79
C ILE A 358 -25.75 6.04 -1.36
N ASN A 359 -26.34 7.09 -0.80
CA ASN A 359 -27.63 7.61 -1.29
C ASN A 359 -27.50 8.27 -2.67
N SER A 360 -26.34 8.83 -3.03
CA SER A 360 -26.12 9.49 -4.33
C SER A 360 -26.03 8.56 -5.53
N VAL A 361 -25.99 7.23 -5.32
CA VAL A 361 -25.90 6.23 -6.40
C VAL A 361 -27.23 5.55 -6.74
N ASP A 362 -28.31 5.91 -6.03
CA ASP A 362 -29.67 5.36 -6.21
C ASP A 362 -29.70 3.82 -6.25
N ALA A 363 -29.08 3.20 -5.24
CA ALA A 363 -28.91 1.75 -5.16
C ALA A 363 -30.24 1.00 -4.94
N ASP A 364 -30.35 -0.17 -5.56
CA ASP A 364 -31.43 -1.11 -5.28
C ASP A 364 -31.19 -1.82 -3.96
N ILE A 365 -29.95 -2.28 -3.73
CA ILE A 365 -29.52 -3.03 -2.55
C ILE A 365 -28.27 -2.34 -2.00
N VAL A 366 -28.18 -2.17 -0.68
CA VAL A 366 -26.94 -1.70 -0.02
C VAL A 366 -26.33 -2.88 0.74
N CYS A 367 -25.06 -3.17 0.47
CA CYS A 367 -24.31 -4.25 1.09
C CYS A 367 -23.18 -3.65 1.94
N VAL A 368 -23.32 -3.67 3.26
CA VAL A 368 -22.30 -3.26 4.23
C VAL A 368 -21.52 -4.51 4.66
N VAL A 369 -20.30 -4.69 4.14
CA VAL A 369 -19.58 -5.98 4.14
C VAL A 369 -18.50 -6.05 5.24
N GLY A 370 -18.87 -5.75 6.48
CA GLY A 370 -18.01 -5.86 7.67
C GLY A 370 -17.06 -4.69 7.93
N ASP A 371 -16.40 -4.76 9.08
CA ASP A 371 -15.48 -3.76 9.65
C ASP A 371 -16.10 -2.34 9.64
N LEU A 372 -17.27 -2.24 10.27
CA LEU A 372 -18.00 -1.00 10.44
C LEU A 372 -17.35 -0.09 11.49
N VAL A 373 -16.76 -0.67 12.56
CA VAL A 373 -16.48 0.01 13.84
C VAL A 373 -15.17 -0.40 14.51
N ASP A 374 -14.51 0.53 15.22
CA ASP A 374 -13.27 0.35 15.98
C ASP A 374 -13.44 0.52 17.52
N GLY A 375 -14.66 0.40 18.03
CA GLY A 375 -15.01 0.59 19.45
C GLY A 375 -16.45 0.14 19.75
N SER A 376 -16.87 0.15 21.03
CA SER A 376 -18.19 -0.38 21.42
C SER A 376 -19.36 0.56 21.08
N VAL A 377 -20.59 0.03 21.10
CA VAL A 377 -21.81 0.82 20.86
C VAL A 377 -21.92 1.99 21.83
N ALA A 378 -21.55 1.79 23.10
CA ALA A 378 -21.53 2.85 24.11
C ALA A 378 -20.57 4.01 23.78
N GLU A 379 -19.56 3.79 22.93
CA GLU A 379 -18.60 4.81 22.52
C GLU A 379 -18.93 5.44 21.15
N LEU A 380 -19.60 4.70 20.26
CA LEU A 380 -19.71 5.06 18.84
C LEU A 380 -21.14 4.97 18.27
N GLY A 381 -22.15 4.59 19.04
CA GLY A 381 -23.55 4.51 18.56
C GLY A 381 -24.02 5.84 17.95
N ASP A 382 -23.73 6.98 18.60
CA ASP A 382 -24.01 8.31 18.06
C ASP A 382 -23.23 8.63 16.76
N VAL A 383 -22.03 8.06 16.62
CA VAL A 383 -21.22 8.17 15.40
C VAL A 383 -21.81 7.31 14.27
N ALA A 384 -22.41 6.16 14.60
CA ALA A 384 -23.10 5.27 13.68
C ALA A 384 -24.52 5.74 13.32
N ALA A 385 -25.17 6.55 14.15
CA ALA A 385 -26.55 7.02 13.96
C ALA A 385 -26.92 7.51 12.54
N PRO A 386 -26.04 8.18 11.76
CA PRO A 386 -26.34 8.54 10.38
C PRO A 386 -26.66 7.38 9.43
N LEU A 387 -26.29 6.14 9.76
CA LEU A 387 -26.60 4.94 8.96
C LEU A 387 -28.11 4.72 8.81
N ALA A 388 -28.93 5.19 9.77
CA ALA A 388 -30.39 5.20 9.64
C ALA A 388 -30.92 6.12 8.51
N GLY A 389 -30.04 6.93 7.91
CA GLY A 389 -30.32 7.72 6.72
C GLY A 389 -30.06 7.00 5.38
N ILE A 390 -29.58 5.74 5.39
CA ILE A 390 -29.37 4.94 4.18
C ILE A 390 -30.70 4.67 3.48
N ARG A 391 -30.72 4.82 2.16
CA ARG A 391 -31.89 4.59 1.30
C ARG A 391 -31.56 3.59 0.21
N SER A 392 -32.45 2.66 -0.04
CA SER A 392 -32.39 1.72 -1.16
C SER A 392 -33.78 1.19 -1.48
N ARG A 393 -33.95 0.54 -2.64
CA ARG A 393 -35.27 0.00 -3.06
C ARG A 393 -35.63 -1.33 -2.40
N ARG A 394 -34.64 -2.14 -2.03
CA ARG A 394 -34.77 -3.53 -1.56
C ARG A 394 -34.08 -3.80 -0.22
N GLY A 395 -33.76 -2.73 0.53
CA GLY A 395 -33.16 -2.80 1.85
C GLY A 395 -31.64 -2.64 1.88
N ALA A 396 -31.12 -2.48 3.10
CA ALA A 396 -29.69 -2.41 3.39
C ALA A 396 -29.33 -3.59 4.29
N TYR A 397 -28.21 -4.24 4.02
CA TYR A 397 -27.79 -5.49 4.66
C TYR A 397 -26.39 -5.36 5.22
N PHE A 398 -26.12 -6.12 6.28
CA PHE A 398 -24.84 -6.11 7.00
C PHE A 398 -24.34 -7.53 7.28
N VAL A 399 -23.03 -7.76 7.13
CA VAL A 399 -22.33 -8.92 7.70
C VAL A 399 -21.21 -8.41 8.60
N THR A 400 -20.84 -9.19 9.62
CA THR A 400 -19.69 -8.87 10.48
C THR A 400 -18.38 -8.98 9.69
N GLY A 401 -17.42 -8.13 10.03
CA GLY A 401 -15.99 -8.33 9.82
C GLY A 401 -15.30 -8.71 11.14
N ASN A 402 -13.97 -8.79 11.14
CA ASN A 402 -13.23 -9.15 12.35
C ASN A 402 -13.27 -8.05 13.42
N HIS A 403 -13.51 -6.80 13.05
CA HIS A 403 -13.55 -5.69 13.99
C HIS A 403 -14.77 -5.67 14.90
N GLU A 404 -15.93 -6.15 14.44
CA GLU A 404 -17.10 -6.30 15.32
C GLU A 404 -16.81 -7.26 16.48
N TYR A 405 -16.10 -8.38 16.23
CA TYR A 405 -15.71 -9.34 17.27
C TYR A 405 -14.72 -8.75 18.29
N TYR A 406 -13.90 -7.77 17.90
CA TYR A 406 -13.06 -7.02 18.83
C TYR A 406 -13.82 -5.94 19.62
N SER A 407 -15.00 -5.54 19.14
CA SER A 407 -15.72 -4.33 19.56
C SER A 407 -17.07 -4.60 20.24
N GLY A 408 -17.40 -5.85 20.53
CA GLY A 408 -18.69 -6.24 21.14
C GLY A 408 -19.76 -6.60 20.10
N TYR A 409 -19.47 -7.58 19.24
CA TYR A 409 -20.27 -7.88 18.04
C TYR A 409 -21.79 -8.01 18.25
N ARG A 410 -22.25 -8.52 19.40
CA ARG A 410 -23.68 -8.69 19.71
C ARG A 410 -24.40 -7.34 19.77
N GLU A 411 -23.85 -6.41 20.55
CA GLU A 411 -24.36 -5.04 20.69
C GLU A 411 -24.39 -4.34 19.32
N TRP A 412 -23.33 -4.53 18.51
CA TRP A 412 -23.26 -3.95 17.17
C TRP A 412 -24.25 -4.54 16.17
N VAL A 413 -24.47 -5.86 16.19
CA VAL A 413 -25.50 -6.51 15.37
C VAL A 413 -26.88 -5.94 15.69
N ASP A 414 -27.20 -5.80 16.99
CA ASP A 414 -28.48 -5.27 17.44
C ASP A 414 -28.64 -3.78 17.11
N GLU A 415 -27.60 -2.97 17.31
CA GLU A 415 -27.59 -1.53 17.00
C GLU A 415 -27.68 -1.26 15.49
N VAL A 416 -26.95 -1.99 14.66
CA VAL A 416 -27.01 -1.88 13.19
C VAL A 416 -28.42 -2.26 12.68
N GLY A 417 -29.01 -3.30 13.27
CA GLY A 417 -30.42 -3.66 13.04
C GLY A 417 -31.40 -2.55 13.46
N ARG A 418 -31.20 -1.93 14.63
CA ARG A 418 -31.99 -0.78 15.12
C ARG A 418 -31.86 0.45 14.20
N LEU A 419 -30.71 0.62 13.55
CA LEU A 419 -30.45 1.65 12.54
C LEU A 419 -31.00 1.29 11.14
N GLY A 420 -31.77 0.21 11.01
CA GLY A 420 -32.47 -0.15 9.76
C GLY A 420 -31.61 -0.85 8.71
N VAL A 421 -30.39 -1.26 9.07
CA VAL A 421 -29.52 -2.09 8.22
C VAL A 421 -29.59 -3.53 8.74
N ARG A 422 -30.18 -4.44 7.98
CA ARG A 422 -30.46 -5.81 8.43
C ARG A 422 -29.18 -6.66 8.50
N PRO A 423 -28.79 -7.20 9.67
CA PRO A 423 -27.72 -8.19 9.75
C PRO A 423 -28.13 -9.51 9.06
N LEU A 424 -27.19 -10.14 8.35
CA LEU A 424 -27.32 -11.47 7.75
C LEU A 424 -26.28 -12.41 8.40
N ARG A 425 -26.67 -13.10 9.46
CA ARG A 425 -25.75 -13.91 10.29
C ARG A 425 -25.84 -15.39 9.96
N ASN A 426 -25.03 -15.83 8.99
CA ASN A 426 -25.14 -17.15 8.37
C ASN A 426 -26.57 -17.39 7.85
N GLU A 427 -27.07 -16.42 7.10
CA GLU A 427 -28.46 -16.29 6.68
C GLU A 427 -28.59 -15.83 5.24
N ARG A 428 -29.76 -16.08 4.63
CA ARG A 428 -30.09 -15.73 3.26
C ARG A 428 -31.45 -15.04 3.20
N VAL A 429 -31.57 -14.12 2.26
CA VAL A 429 -32.84 -13.49 1.88
C VAL A 429 -33.04 -13.64 0.38
N GLU A 430 -34.28 -13.86 -0.03
CA GLU A 430 -34.69 -13.87 -1.42
C GLU A 430 -35.24 -12.49 -1.81
N LEU A 431 -34.76 -11.95 -2.93
CA LEU A 431 -35.08 -10.61 -3.43
C LEU A 431 -35.40 -10.73 -4.92
N ASP A 432 -36.69 -10.79 -5.28
CA ASP A 432 -37.19 -10.86 -6.67
C ASP A 432 -36.57 -11.97 -7.55
N GLY A 433 -36.15 -13.09 -6.94
CA GLY A 433 -35.49 -14.22 -7.61
C GLY A 433 -33.96 -14.17 -7.61
N LEU A 434 -33.33 -13.21 -6.94
CA LEU A 434 -31.92 -13.22 -6.52
C LEU A 434 -31.82 -13.62 -5.05
N ASP A 435 -30.92 -14.54 -4.71
CA ASP A 435 -30.55 -14.78 -3.33
C ASP A 435 -29.44 -13.81 -2.90
N LEU A 436 -29.61 -13.14 -1.76
CA LEU A 436 -28.56 -12.40 -1.07
C LEU A 436 -28.24 -13.15 0.24
N ALA A 437 -27.04 -13.71 0.35
CA ALA A 437 -26.59 -14.45 1.51
C ALA A 437 -25.51 -13.68 2.27
N GLY A 438 -25.44 -13.87 3.59
CA GLY A 438 -24.39 -13.34 4.44
C GLY A 438 -23.86 -14.40 5.40
N VAL A 439 -22.54 -14.44 5.55
CA VAL A 439 -21.86 -15.28 6.56
C VAL A 439 -21.10 -14.41 7.56
N ASN A 440 -20.98 -14.91 8.78
CA ASN A 440 -20.18 -14.26 9.83
C ASN A 440 -18.68 -14.28 9.48
N ASP A 441 -17.92 -13.34 10.03
CA ASP A 441 -16.46 -13.31 9.82
C ASP A 441 -15.71 -14.50 10.45
N LEU A 442 -14.54 -14.83 9.90
CA LEU A 442 -13.62 -15.82 10.45
C LEU A 442 -13.14 -15.47 11.88
N GLY A 443 -13.11 -14.18 12.25
CA GLY A 443 -12.87 -13.72 13.62
C GLY A 443 -13.93 -14.20 14.63
N GLY A 444 -15.13 -14.58 14.18
CA GLY A 444 -16.16 -15.19 15.02
C GLY A 444 -15.85 -16.63 15.45
N VAL A 445 -14.90 -17.32 14.79
CA VAL A 445 -14.58 -18.73 15.08
C VAL A 445 -14.09 -18.92 16.52
N GLU A 446 -13.28 -18.00 17.05
CA GLU A 446 -12.74 -18.10 18.43
C GLU A 446 -13.83 -18.03 19.52
N VAL A 447 -15.01 -17.47 19.18
CA VAL A 447 -16.16 -17.32 20.09
C VAL A 447 -17.36 -18.20 19.73
N GLY A 448 -17.19 -19.14 18.79
CA GLY A 448 -18.25 -20.06 18.34
C GLY A 448 -19.31 -19.43 17.44
N ASP A 449 -19.03 -18.27 16.83
CA ASP A 449 -19.92 -17.52 15.94
C ASP A 449 -19.30 -17.33 14.54
N GLY A 450 -18.50 -18.30 14.07
CA GLY A 450 -17.84 -18.26 12.77
C GLY A 450 -18.79 -18.43 11.57
N PRO A 451 -18.28 -18.42 10.33
CA PRO A 451 -19.08 -18.63 9.13
C PRO A 451 -19.69 -20.03 9.08
N ASP A 452 -20.96 -20.10 8.70
CA ASP A 452 -21.69 -21.34 8.40
C ASP A 452 -22.36 -21.22 7.03
N PHE A 453 -21.62 -21.67 6.02
CA PHE A 453 -22.09 -21.72 4.63
C PHE A 453 -23.20 -22.74 4.42
N GLY A 454 -23.27 -23.80 5.23
CA GLY A 454 -24.33 -24.80 5.18
C GLY A 454 -25.69 -24.18 5.52
N ARG A 455 -25.74 -23.43 6.62
CA ARG A 455 -26.93 -22.68 7.04
C ARG A 455 -27.28 -21.53 6.08
N ALA A 456 -26.29 -20.83 5.53
CA ALA A 456 -26.54 -19.71 4.62
C ALA A 456 -26.95 -20.12 3.19
N LEU A 457 -26.41 -21.23 2.66
CA LEU A 457 -26.47 -21.55 1.22
C LEU A 457 -26.97 -22.98 0.91
N GLY A 458 -26.99 -23.89 1.88
CA GLY A 458 -27.15 -25.33 1.63
C GLY A 458 -28.53 -25.79 1.16
N ASP A 459 -29.58 -25.02 1.42
CA ASP A 459 -30.97 -25.29 1.07
C ASP A 459 -31.51 -24.41 -0.07
N ARG A 460 -30.65 -23.61 -0.75
CA ARG A 460 -31.12 -22.68 -1.80
C ARG A 460 -31.51 -23.39 -3.09
N ASP A 461 -32.39 -22.75 -3.85
CA ASP A 461 -32.62 -23.10 -5.26
C ASP A 461 -31.41 -22.69 -6.11
N LEU A 462 -30.68 -23.69 -6.64
CA LEU A 462 -29.49 -23.48 -7.47
C LEU A 462 -29.80 -22.90 -8.87
N SER A 463 -31.08 -22.86 -9.28
CA SER A 463 -31.52 -22.18 -10.49
C SER A 463 -31.44 -20.65 -10.37
N ARG A 464 -31.42 -20.12 -9.14
CA ARG A 464 -31.26 -18.69 -8.84
C ARG A 464 -29.79 -18.30 -8.68
N PRO A 465 -29.42 -17.05 -9.03
CA PRO A 465 -28.11 -16.51 -8.68
C PRO A 465 -28.06 -16.25 -7.17
N VAL A 466 -26.87 -16.38 -6.58
CA VAL A 466 -26.58 -15.85 -5.24
C VAL A 466 -25.46 -14.82 -5.26
N VAL A 467 -25.69 -13.70 -4.59
CA VAL A 467 -24.62 -12.80 -4.14
C VAL A 467 -24.33 -13.11 -2.67
N LEU A 468 -23.09 -13.50 -2.37
CA LEU A 468 -22.59 -13.75 -1.03
C LEU A 468 -21.88 -12.51 -0.48
N MET A 469 -22.34 -11.99 0.65
CA MET A 469 -21.61 -11.04 1.48
C MET A 469 -20.72 -11.83 2.45
N ALA A 470 -19.40 -11.69 2.30
CA ALA A 470 -18.42 -12.24 3.22
C ALA A 470 -17.26 -11.25 3.34
N HIS A 471 -16.96 -10.78 4.56
CA HIS A 471 -16.00 -9.70 4.78
C HIS A 471 -14.61 -10.00 4.17
N GLN A 472 -14.05 -11.18 4.45
CA GLN A 472 -12.73 -11.58 3.96
C GLN A 472 -12.79 -12.28 2.59
N PRO A 473 -11.98 -11.87 1.59
CA PRO A 473 -11.91 -12.53 0.28
C PRO A 473 -11.60 -14.04 0.34
N VAL A 474 -10.79 -14.48 1.32
CA VAL A 474 -10.45 -15.90 1.51
C VAL A 474 -11.65 -16.81 1.82
N ALA A 475 -12.79 -16.25 2.26
CA ALA A 475 -14.04 -17.00 2.47
C ALA A 475 -14.52 -17.74 1.21
N ALA A 476 -14.17 -17.25 0.02
CA ALA A 476 -14.57 -17.82 -1.26
C ALA A 476 -14.15 -19.30 -1.42
N ARG A 477 -13.02 -19.71 -0.80
CA ARG A 477 -12.57 -21.12 -0.78
C ARG A 477 -13.55 -22.07 -0.12
N GLN A 478 -14.25 -21.60 0.93
CA GLN A 478 -15.28 -22.36 1.63
C GLN A 478 -16.65 -22.20 0.98
N ALA A 479 -16.87 -21.11 0.23
CA ALA A 479 -18.07 -20.88 -0.56
C ALA A 479 -18.12 -21.70 -1.87
N ALA A 480 -16.97 -22.11 -2.42
CA ALA A 480 -16.87 -22.80 -3.71
C ALA A 480 -17.76 -24.05 -3.86
N PRO A 481 -17.89 -24.96 -2.87
CA PRO A 481 -18.80 -26.11 -2.95
C PRO A 481 -20.28 -25.74 -3.09
N TYR A 482 -20.66 -24.51 -2.75
CA TYR A 482 -22.03 -24.02 -2.82
C TYR A 482 -22.34 -23.28 -4.13
N GLY A 483 -21.40 -23.23 -5.08
CA GLY A 483 -21.61 -22.65 -6.42
C GLY A 483 -22.09 -21.20 -6.38
N VAL A 484 -21.40 -20.36 -5.60
CA VAL A 484 -21.72 -18.92 -5.46
C VAL A 484 -21.46 -18.16 -6.76
N ASP A 485 -22.45 -17.40 -7.22
CA ASP A 485 -22.40 -16.69 -8.50
C ASP A 485 -21.64 -15.35 -8.42
N LEU A 486 -21.59 -14.72 -7.24
CA LEU A 486 -20.68 -13.60 -6.91
C LEU A 486 -20.45 -13.53 -5.38
N GLN A 487 -19.21 -13.40 -4.94
CA GLN A 487 -18.88 -12.93 -3.58
C GLN A 487 -18.49 -11.46 -3.61
N VAL A 488 -19.01 -10.67 -2.66
CA VAL A 488 -18.55 -9.31 -2.36
C VAL A 488 -17.84 -9.29 -1.01
N SER A 489 -16.69 -8.60 -0.96
CA SER A 489 -15.77 -8.57 0.19
C SER A 489 -15.08 -7.22 0.35
N GLY A 490 -14.48 -6.99 1.51
CA GLY A 490 -13.58 -5.88 1.82
C GLY A 490 -12.30 -6.39 2.47
N HIS A 491 -12.04 -6.01 3.73
CA HIS A 491 -10.97 -6.48 4.63
C HIS A 491 -9.54 -6.07 4.23
N THR A 492 -9.26 -5.96 2.94
CA THR A 492 -7.91 -5.75 2.41
C THR A 492 -7.48 -4.29 2.44
N HIS A 493 -8.44 -3.35 2.50
CA HIS A 493 -8.25 -1.92 2.24
C HIS A 493 -7.51 -1.58 0.94
N GLY A 494 -7.50 -2.49 -0.06
CA GLY A 494 -6.60 -2.38 -1.23
C GLY A 494 -5.10 -2.43 -0.89
N GLY A 495 -4.76 -2.78 0.35
CA GLY A 495 -3.42 -2.65 0.92
C GLY A 495 -3.02 -1.25 1.36
N GLN A 496 -3.99 -0.33 1.52
CA GLN A 496 -3.97 1.00 2.16
C GLN A 496 -2.75 1.91 1.90
N MET A 497 -1.54 1.51 2.30
CA MET A 497 -0.29 2.24 2.13
C MET A 497 0.60 1.54 1.08
N ALA A 498 0.40 1.79 -0.22
CA ALA A 498 1.25 1.21 -1.26
C ALA A 498 2.75 1.49 -0.97
N PRO A 499 3.67 0.50 -1.14
CA PRO A 499 3.47 -0.82 -1.77
C PRO A 499 3.07 -1.96 -0.79
N PHE A 500 2.49 -1.68 0.38
CA PHE A 500 2.08 -2.71 1.35
C PHE A 500 1.05 -3.71 0.78
N ASN A 501 0.27 -3.30 -0.23
CA ASN A 501 -0.59 -4.16 -1.04
C ASN A 501 0.11 -5.41 -1.62
N LEU A 502 1.44 -5.38 -1.82
CA LEU A 502 2.21 -6.56 -2.24
C LEU A 502 2.33 -7.62 -1.14
N LEU A 503 2.31 -7.23 0.14
CA LEU A 503 2.34 -8.15 1.27
C LEU A 503 0.95 -8.73 1.55
N VAL A 504 -0.12 -7.96 1.34
CA VAL A 504 -1.51 -8.43 1.49
C VAL A 504 -1.82 -9.61 0.56
N LYS A 505 -1.23 -9.64 -0.65
CA LYS A 505 -1.32 -10.77 -1.61
C LYS A 505 -0.79 -12.11 -1.07
N LEU A 506 -0.01 -12.11 0.01
CA LEU A 506 0.49 -13.34 0.64
C LEU A 506 -0.56 -13.99 1.56
N GLN A 507 -1.61 -13.25 1.94
CA GLN A 507 -2.64 -13.69 2.89
C GLN A 507 -4.04 -13.73 2.26
N GLN A 508 -4.35 -12.79 1.36
CA GLN A 508 -5.66 -12.68 0.71
C GLN A 508 -5.54 -12.94 -0.80
N PRO A 509 -6.40 -13.79 -1.39
CA PRO A 509 -6.29 -14.20 -2.79
C PRO A 509 -6.60 -13.07 -3.78
N VAL A 510 -7.47 -12.12 -3.39
CA VAL A 510 -7.80 -10.92 -4.15
C VAL A 510 -7.64 -9.72 -3.21
N VAL A 511 -6.97 -8.66 -3.68
CA VAL A 511 -6.63 -7.48 -2.85
C VAL A 511 -7.51 -6.27 -3.15
N SER A 512 -7.96 -6.10 -4.39
CA SER A 512 -8.83 -4.99 -4.83
C SER A 512 -9.44 -5.35 -6.17
N GLY A 513 -10.67 -4.93 -6.40
CA GLY A 513 -11.39 -5.16 -7.65
C GLY A 513 -11.81 -6.62 -7.84
N PHE A 514 -11.98 -7.03 -9.10
CA PHE A 514 -12.43 -8.36 -9.47
C PHE A 514 -11.29 -9.40 -9.46
N GLY A 515 -11.62 -10.62 -9.06
CA GLY A 515 -10.80 -11.82 -9.22
C GLY A 515 -11.68 -13.08 -9.15
N GLU A 516 -11.04 -14.24 -9.21
CA GLU A 516 -11.70 -15.54 -9.09
C GLU A 516 -10.92 -16.40 -8.08
N VAL A 517 -11.63 -17.14 -7.24
CA VAL A 517 -11.06 -18.01 -6.20
C VAL A 517 -11.79 -19.34 -6.24
N ASP A 518 -11.08 -20.40 -6.63
CA ASP A 518 -11.61 -21.77 -6.69
C ASP A 518 -12.95 -21.88 -7.48
N GLY A 519 -13.06 -21.09 -8.57
CA GLY A 519 -14.26 -21.01 -9.42
C GLY A 519 -15.34 -20.02 -8.96
N VAL A 520 -15.18 -19.39 -7.79
CA VAL A 520 -16.09 -18.33 -7.28
C VAL A 520 -15.63 -16.97 -7.79
N PRO A 521 -16.48 -16.19 -8.49
CA PRO A 521 -16.19 -14.79 -8.81
C PRO A 521 -16.20 -13.94 -7.53
N VAL A 522 -15.13 -13.18 -7.28
CA VAL A 522 -14.98 -12.34 -6.07
C VAL A 522 -14.73 -10.89 -6.48
N TYR A 523 -15.49 -9.95 -5.93
CA TYR A 523 -15.18 -8.53 -5.99
C TYR A 523 -14.81 -7.99 -4.60
N VAL A 524 -13.64 -7.36 -4.51
CA VAL A 524 -13.10 -6.77 -3.27
C VAL A 524 -13.11 -5.25 -3.39
N THR A 525 -13.92 -4.57 -2.57
CA THR A 525 -13.86 -3.11 -2.48
C THR A 525 -12.61 -2.66 -1.73
N ASN A 526 -12.08 -1.49 -2.06
CA ASN A 526 -11.02 -0.86 -1.25
C ASN A 526 -11.53 -0.38 0.12
N GLY A 527 -12.83 -0.42 0.38
CA GLY A 527 -13.46 0.06 1.63
C GLY A 527 -13.54 1.59 1.72
N ALA A 528 -14.39 2.12 2.60
CA ALA A 528 -14.73 3.54 2.65
C ALA A 528 -13.98 4.37 3.72
N GLY A 529 -13.45 3.71 4.75
CA GLY A 529 -12.65 4.32 5.82
C GLY A 529 -11.17 3.96 5.74
N PHE A 530 -10.50 3.85 6.88
CA PHE A 530 -9.11 3.42 7.01
C PHE A 530 -8.93 2.71 8.35
N TRP A 531 -8.05 1.71 8.40
CA TRP A 531 -7.71 1.04 9.65
C TRP A 531 -6.38 1.54 10.20
N GLY A 532 -6.34 1.90 11.49
CA GLY A 532 -5.13 2.36 12.17
C GLY A 532 -4.52 3.63 11.55
N PRO A 533 -3.35 3.56 10.84
CA PRO A 533 -2.79 4.68 10.08
C PRO A 533 -3.81 5.42 9.20
N PRO A 534 -4.10 6.71 9.45
CA PRO A 534 -5.06 7.50 8.68
C PRO A 534 -4.47 7.95 7.33
N VAL A 535 -4.00 7.00 6.51
CA VAL A 535 -3.15 7.26 5.34
C VAL A 535 -3.49 6.28 4.21
N ARG A 536 -4.03 6.77 3.09
CA ARG A 536 -4.36 5.96 1.89
C ARG A 536 -3.58 6.40 0.66
N VAL A 537 -2.74 5.52 0.13
CA VAL A 537 -1.90 5.75 -1.07
C VAL A 537 -1.99 4.53 -1.98
N GLY A 538 -2.47 4.72 -3.21
CA GLY A 538 -2.69 3.64 -4.18
C GLY A 538 -3.95 2.80 -3.96
N ALA A 539 -4.70 3.06 -2.87
CA ALA A 539 -5.99 2.45 -2.57
C ALA A 539 -6.94 3.52 -1.99
N PRO A 540 -7.56 4.38 -2.83
CA PRO A 540 -8.46 5.42 -2.34
C PRO A 540 -9.68 4.80 -1.63
N PRO A 541 -10.28 5.50 -0.64
CA PRO A 541 -11.52 5.02 -0.05
C PRO A 541 -12.64 5.08 -1.10
N GLN A 542 -13.53 4.08 -1.12
CA GLN A 542 -14.57 3.96 -2.15
C GLN A 542 -15.88 3.34 -1.66
N VAL A 543 -16.95 3.64 -2.39
CA VAL A 543 -18.20 2.87 -2.43
C VAL A 543 -18.30 2.31 -3.85
N THR A 544 -18.39 0.99 -3.99
CA THR A 544 -18.54 0.36 -5.32
C THR A 544 -20.01 0.21 -5.66
N VAL A 545 -20.40 0.61 -6.86
CA VAL A 545 -21.68 0.21 -7.46
C VAL A 545 -21.45 -0.97 -8.39
N ILE A 546 -21.98 -2.14 -8.04
CA ILE A 546 -22.03 -3.30 -8.92
C ILE A 546 -23.39 -3.29 -9.62
N GLU A 547 -23.41 -3.10 -10.94
CA GLU A 547 -24.62 -3.26 -11.76
C GLU A 547 -24.70 -4.71 -12.26
N LEU A 548 -25.68 -5.47 -11.77
CA LEU A 548 -25.94 -6.84 -12.17
C LEU A 548 -26.63 -6.86 -13.53
N ARG A 549 -26.12 -7.64 -14.48
CA ARG A 549 -26.72 -7.80 -15.81
C ARG A 549 -27.04 -9.26 -16.12
N THR A 550 -28.05 -9.48 -16.95
CA THR A 550 -28.24 -10.80 -17.59
C THR A 550 -27.07 -11.08 -18.53
N LYS A 551 -26.57 -12.32 -18.54
CA LYS A 551 -25.48 -12.77 -19.41
C LYS A 551 -25.95 -13.09 -20.84
#